data_AF-A0AA37SQ30-F1
#
_entry.id   AF-A0AA37SQ30-F1
#
_cell.length_a   1.000
_cell.length_b   1.000
_cell.length_c   1.000
_cell.angle_alpha   90.00
_cell.angle_beta   90.00
_cell.angle_gamma   90.00
#
_symmetry.space_group_name_H-M   'P 1'
#
loop_
_entity.id
_entity.type
_entity.pdbx_description
1 polymer ?
#
loop_
_entity_poly.entity_id
_entity_poly.type
_entity_poly.pdbx_seq_one_letter_code
_entity_poly.pdbx_strand_id
1 'polypeptide(L)'
;MSDFSLYLQLGLEHIADFAAYDHMIFIISLCAIFLIKDWRKVLILVTAFTIGHSITLALSVLDLINIDKDLIETLIPITILITSIINIVLVMKKKSSQGIILHYALALFFGLIHGMGFANYLKSLLGGMQSVTMPLLAFNIGIELGQIGIVIVYFLIYDIIRRITNLQHKFWVIIVSSITALISLSLILGI
;
A
#
# COMPACT_ATOMS: atom_id res chain seq x y z
N MET A 1 -23.46 -10.43 -12.62
CA MET A 1 -22.60 -10.12 -11.47
C MET A 1 -23.42 -9.29 -10.50
N SER A 2 -23.41 -9.59 -9.21
CA SER A 2 -24.02 -8.71 -8.20
C SER A 2 -23.16 -7.44 -8.05
N ASP A 3 -23.76 -6.32 -7.67
CA ASP A 3 -23.01 -5.07 -7.42
C ASP A 3 -21.85 -5.30 -6.45
N PHE A 4 -22.07 -6.11 -5.41
CA PHE A 4 -21.00 -6.51 -4.48
C PHE A 4 -19.83 -7.20 -5.18
N SER A 5 -20.08 -8.20 -6.04
CA SER A 5 -19.01 -8.91 -6.75
C SER A 5 -18.23 -8.00 -7.71
N LEU A 6 -18.92 -7.04 -8.35
CA LEU A 6 -18.29 -6.06 -9.22
C LEU A 6 -17.32 -5.17 -8.44
N TYR A 7 -17.77 -4.55 -7.35
CA TYR A 7 -16.92 -3.65 -6.56
C TYR A 7 -15.80 -4.39 -5.83
N LEU A 8 -16.04 -5.63 -5.40
CA LEU A 8 -14.99 -6.49 -4.84
C LEU A 8 -13.89 -6.76 -5.86
N GLN A 9 -14.26 -7.12 -7.10
CA GLN A 9 -13.30 -7.32 -8.18
C GLN A 9 -12.55 -6.03 -8.52
N LEU A 10 -13.25 -4.90 -8.60
CA LEU A 10 -12.61 -3.59 -8.83
C LEU A 10 -11.59 -3.25 -7.74
N GLY A 11 -11.88 -3.55 -6.47
CA GLY A 11 -10.92 -3.32 -5.38
C GLY A 11 -9.68 -4.21 -5.47
N LEU A 12 -9.86 -5.47 -5.88
CA LEU A 12 -8.76 -6.40 -6.09
C LEU A 12 -7.89 -5.95 -7.27
N GLU A 13 -8.51 -5.63 -8.40
CA GLU A 13 -7.84 -5.15 -9.60
C GLU A 13 -7.12 -3.83 -9.33
N HIS A 14 -7.71 -2.91 -8.57
CA HIS A 14 -7.07 -1.63 -8.22
C HIS A 14 -5.71 -1.81 -7.54
N ILE A 15 -5.59 -2.76 -6.60
CA ILE A 15 -4.33 -3.02 -5.88
C ILE A 15 -3.36 -3.89 -6.69
N ALA A 16 -3.88 -4.76 -7.55
CA ALA A 16 -3.09 -5.70 -8.33
C ALA A 16 -2.88 -5.26 -9.79
N ASP A 17 -3.19 -4.01 -10.13
CA ASP A 17 -3.02 -3.47 -11.48
C ASP A 17 -1.53 -3.19 -11.75
N PHE A 18 -0.99 -3.86 -12.76
CA PHE A 18 0.38 -3.66 -13.20
C PHE A 18 0.59 -2.27 -13.84
N ALA A 19 -0.46 -1.61 -14.33
CA ALA A 19 -0.39 -0.25 -14.84
C ALA A 19 -0.29 0.80 -13.72
N ALA A 20 -0.82 0.49 -12.53
CA ALA A 20 -0.81 1.35 -11.34
C ALA A 20 -0.13 0.63 -10.15
N TYR A 21 1.12 0.23 -10.38
CA TYR A 21 1.87 -0.66 -9.49
C TYR A 21 2.41 0.03 -8.22
N ASP A 22 2.15 1.33 -8.02
CA ASP A 22 2.59 2.11 -6.86
C ASP A 22 2.11 1.51 -5.52
N HIS A 23 0.87 1.03 -5.45
CA HIS A 23 0.34 0.36 -4.28
C HIS A 23 1.10 -0.94 -3.96
N MET A 24 1.40 -1.74 -4.99
CA MET A 24 2.18 -2.96 -4.84
C MET A 24 3.59 -2.66 -4.30
N ILE A 25 4.25 -1.66 -4.87
CA ILE A 25 5.60 -1.24 -4.45
C ILE A 25 5.59 -0.69 -3.04
N PHE A 26 4.56 0.06 -2.66
CA PHE A 26 4.39 0.57 -1.31
C PHE A 26 4.24 -0.58 -0.29
N ILE A 27 3.39 -1.56 -0.56
CA ILE A 27 3.19 -2.74 0.30
C ILE A 27 4.49 -3.56 0.43
N ILE A 28 5.20 -3.77 -0.68
CA ILE A 28 6.51 -4.44 -0.69
C ILE A 28 7.51 -3.66 0.17
N SER A 29 7.55 -2.33 0.06
CA SER A 29 8.41 -1.48 0.87
C SER A 29 8.07 -1.59 2.37
N LEU A 30 6.79 -1.55 2.73
CA LEU A 30 6.33 -1.74 4.11
C LEU A 30 6.70 -3.13 4.67
N CYS A 31 6.61 -4.18 3.86
CA CYS A 31 6.93 -5.54 4.27
C CYS A 31 8.44 -5.82 4.41
N ALA A 32 9.31 -4.94 3.88
CA ALA A 32 10.76 -5.09 3.88
C ALA A 32 11.36 -5.42 5.25
N ILE A 33 10.84 -4.78 6.31
CA ILE A 33 11.38 -4.86 7.67
C ILE A 33 10.82 -6.03 8.51
N PHE A 34 9.87 -6.78 7.99
CA PHE A 34 9.19 -7.85 8.73
C PHE A 34 9.72 -9.23 8.34
N LEU A 35 9.65 -10.16 9.29
CA LEU A 35 9.92 -11.58 9.06
C LEU A 35 8.58 -12.33 8.92
N ILE A 36 8.62 -13.53 8.33
CA ILE A 36 7.44 -14.41 8.19
C ILE A 36 6.74 -14.67 9.54
N LYS A 37 7.53 -14.78 10.62
CA LYS A 37 7.01 -14.95 11.99
C LYS A 37 6.18 -13.76 12.48
N ASP A 38 6.35 -12.59 11.87
CA ASP A 38 5.66 -11.34 12.21
C ASP A 38 4.35 -11.16 11.42
N TRP A 39 3.77 -12.22 10.84
CA TRP A 39 2.56 -12.17 10.01
C TRP A 39 1.41 -11.35 10.63
N ARG A 40 1.18 -11.46 11.95
CA ARG A 40 0.14 -10.67 12.65
C ARG A 40 0.42 -9.16 12.57
N LYS A 41 1.69 -8.78 12.69
CA LYS A 41 2.11 -7.38 12.60
C LYS A 41 1.90 -6.83 11.20
N VAL A 42 2.17 -7.66 10.17
CA VAL A 42 1.96 -7.28 8.77
C VAL A 42 0.48 -7.16 8.43
N LEU A 43 -0.37 -8.06 8.93
CA LEU A 43 -1.82 -7.92 8.77
C LEU A 43 -2.32 -6.61 9.37
N ILE A 44 -1.94 -6.28 10.61
CA ILE A 44 -2.30 -5.00 11.23
C ILE A 44 -1.80 -3.81 10.39
N LEU A 45 -0.62 -3.91 9.79
CA LEU A 45 -0.03 -2.86 8.97
C LEU A 45 -0.84 -2.61 7.68
N VAL A 46 -1.19 -3.70 6.98
CA VAL A 46 -1.99 -3.66 5.76
C VAL A 46 -3.38 -3.15 6.07
N THR A 47 -4.03 -3.65 7.11
CA THR A 47 -5.34 -3.16 7.54
C THR A 47 -5.29 -1.67 7.93
N ALA A 48 -4.23 -1.20 8.59
CA ALA A 48 -4.07 0.21 8.91
C ALA A 48 -4.00 1.08 7.64
N PHE A 49 -3.29 0.62 6.61
CA PHE A 49 -3.29 1.26 5.30
C PHE A 49 -4.69 1.28 4.68
N THR A 50 -5.40 0.15 4.67
CA THR A 50 -6.77 0.04 4.13
C THR A 50 -7.73 0.97 4.85
N ILE A 51 -7.61 1.09 6.18
CA ILE A 51 -8.43 2.03 6.97
C ILE A 51 -8.18 3.47 6.51
N GLY A 52 -6.91 3.89 6.40
CA GLY A 52 -6.57 5.22 5.91
C GLY A 52 -7.13 5.46 4.51
N HIS A 53 -6.88 4.51 3.61
CA HIS A 53 -7.37 4.53 2.24
C HIS A 53 -8.89 4.64 2.15
N SER A 54 -9.61 3.84 2.96
CA SER A 54 -11.07 3.82 3.01
C SER A 54 -11.64 5.17 3.43
N ILE A 55 -10.99 5.84 4.39
CA ILE A 55 -11.44 7.14 4.91
C ILE A 55 -11.40 8.19 3.80
N THR A 56 -10.25 8.37 3.13
CA THR A 56 -10.14 9.41 2.09
C THR A 56 -10.94 9.08 0.85
N LEU A 57 -11.04 7.80 0.50
CA LEU A 57 -11.92 7.35 -0.59
C LEU A 57 -13.37 7.70 -0.31
N ALA A 58 -13.88 7.40 0.89
CA ALA A 58 -15.24 7.73 1.29
C ALA A 58 -15.47 9.25 1.32
N LEU A 59 -14.56 10.02 1.91
CA LEU A 59 -14.65 11.49 1.95
C LEU A 59 -14.70 12.10 0.54
N SER A 60 -13.90 11.59 -0.38
CA SER A 60 -13.82 12.09 -1.75
C SER A 60 -15.06 11.70 -2.57
N VAL A 61 -15.55 10.47 -2.43
CA VAL A 61 -16.80 10.01 -3.08
C VAL A 61 -18.01 10.80 -2.60
N LEU A 62 -18.05 11.15 -1.31
CA LEU A 62 -19.11 11.98 -0.71
C LEU A 62 -18.94 13.48 -0.99
N ASP A 63 -17.94 13.87 -1.80
CA ASP A 63 -17.65 15.25 -2.15
C ASP A 63 -17.31 16.18 -0.97
N LEU A 64 -16.77 15.60 0.12
CA LEU A 64 -16.37 16.34 1.32
C LEU A 64 -14.95 16.89 1.22
N ILE A 65 -14.11 16.28 0.40
CA ILE A 65 -12.75 16.74 0.10
C ILE A 65 -12.53 16.71 -1.41
N ASN A 66 -11.86 17.73 -1.94
CA ASN A 66 -11.41 17.79 -3.31
C ASN A 66 -9.97 18.27 -3.34
N ILE A 67 -9.06 17.39 -3.72
CA ILE A 67 -7.62 17.66 -3.79
C ILE A 67 -7.17 17.41 -5.22
N ASP A 68 -6.23 18.23 -5.67
CA ASP A 68 -5.65 18.13 -7.01
C ASP A 68 -5.06 16.73 -7.25
N LYS A 69 -5.45 16.12 -8.37
CA LYS A 69 -5.01 14.77 -8.76
C LYS A 69 -3.50 14.73 -8.98
N ASP A 70 -2.91 15.76 -9.57
CA ASP A 70 -1.49 15.83 -9.88
C ASP A 70 -0.66 15.91 -8.58
N LEU A 71 -1.19 16.60 -7.56
CA LEU A 71 -0.59 16.63 -6.23
C LEU A 71 -0.61 15.23 -5.59
N ILE A 72 -1.72 14.51 -5.67
CA ILE A 72 -1.84 13.16 -5.10
C ILE A 72 -0.90 12.19 -5.81
N GLU A 73 -0.88 12.21 -7.15
CA GLU A 73 0.01 11.39 -7.97
C GLU A 73 1.49 11.66 -7.69
N THR A 74 1.84 12.90 -7.32
CA THR A 74 3.21 13.24 -6.89
C THR A 74 3.50 12.78 -5.45
N LEU A 75 2.52 12.88 -4.55
CA LEU A 75 2.69 12.50 -3.15
C LEU A 75 2.82 10.98 -2.97
N ILE A 76 2.08 10.17 -3.73
CA ILE A 76 2.13 8.70 -3.66
C ILE A 76 3.57 8.17 -3.74
N PRO A 77 4.36 8.42 -4.80
CA PRO A 77 5.72 7.91 -4.87
C PRO A 77 6.63 8.54 -3.81
N ILE A 78 6.40 9.79 -3.39
CA ILE A 78 7.13 10.38 -2.25
C ILE A 78 6.93 9.57 -0.97
N THR A 79 5.72 9.07 -0.69
CA THR A 79 5.48 8.21 0.49
C THR A 79 6.26 6.90 0.43
N ILE A 80 6.39 6.30 -0.77
CA ILE A 80 7.21 5.11 -1.01
C ILE A 80 8.67 5.42 -0.71
N LEU A 81 9.19 6.54 -1.23
CA LEU A 81 10.59 6.97 -1.00
C LEU A 81 10.89 7.13 0.48
N ILE A 82 10.01 7.82 1.21
CA ILE A 82 10.13 8.03 2.65
C ILE A 82 10.17 6.69 3.38
N THR A 83 9.27 5.77 3.05
CA THR A 83 9.22 4.43 3.65
C THR A 83 10.53 3.68 3.43
N SER A 84 11.04 3.68 2.20
CA SER A 84 12.29 3.03 1.84
C SER A 84 13.50 3.59 2.58
N ILE A 85 13.58 4.92 2.72
CA ILE A 85 14.65 5.58 3.49
C ILE A 85 14.56 5.19 4.97
N ILE A 86 13.36 5.20 5.56
CA ILE A 86 13.13 4.85 6.96
C ILE A 86 13.56 3.40 7.24
N ASN A 87 13.22 2.47 6.34
CA ASN A 87 13.64 1.07 6.43
C ASN A 87 15.17 0.92 6.53
N ILE A 88 15.90 1.59 5.62
CA ILE A 88 17.37 1.56 5.58
C ILE A 88 17.95 2.16 6.87
N VAL A 89 17.45 3.32 7.29
CA VAL A 89 17.95 4.00 8.51
C VAL A 89 17.75 3.12 9.75
N LEU A 90 16.59 2.46 9.88
CA LEU A 90 16.28 1.63 11.05
C LEU A 90 17.18 0.40 11.13
N VAL A 91 17.41 -0.27 9.99
CA VAL A 91 18.27 -1.46 9.97
C VAL A 91 19.75 -1.12 10.16
N MET A 92 20.17 0.09 9.79
CA MET A 92 21.52 0.61 10.07
C MET A 92 21.71 0.97 11.55
N LYS A 93 20.71 1.59 12.19
CA LYS A 93 20.80 2.07 13.59
C LYS A 93 20.52 0.99 14.66
N LYS A 94 20.22 -0.26 14.28
CA LYS A 94 19.85 -1.38 15.19
C LYS A 94 18.72 -1.05 16.18
N LYS A 95 17.85 -0.06 15.89
CA LYS A 95 16.72 0.29 16.76
C LYS A 95 15.52 -0.61 16.41
N SER A 96 15.20 -1.56 17.29
CA SER A 96 14.25 -2.64 16.98
C SER A 96 12.78 -2.37 17.38
N SER A 97 12.50 -1.67 18.49
CA SER A 97 11.12 -1.58 19.01
C SER A 97 10.38 -0.30 18.59
N GLN A 98 11.06 0.85 18.63
CA GLN A 98 10.44 2.16 18.39
C GLN A 98 10.10 2.39 16.90
N GLY A 99 10.75 1.67 15.99
CA GLY A 99 10.49 1.75 14.56
C GLY A 99 9.13 1.18 14.15
N ILE A 100 8.59 0.18 14.87
CA ILE A 100 7.37 -0.52 14.45
C ILE A 100 6.12 0.38 14.56
N ILE A 101 6.01 1.15 15.64
CA ILE A 101 4.87 2.08 15.83
C ILE A 101 4.87 3.16 14.73
N LEU A 102 6.06 3.65 14.37
CA LEU A 102 6.20 4.60 13.26
C LEU A 102 5.67 3.99 11.95
N HIS A 103 5.93 2.72 11.65
CA HIS A 103 5.42 2.09 10.42
C HIS A 103 3.90 1.97 10.42
N TYR A 104 3.27 1.69 11.55
CA TYR A 104 1.80 1.69 11.61
C TYR A 104 1.23 3.08 11.36
N ALA A 105 1.83 4.11 11.95
CA ALA A 105 1.42 5.49 11.72
C ALA A 105 1.63 5.90 10.25
N LEU A 106 2.77 5.53 9.65
CA LEU A 106 3.05 5.78 8.24
C LEU A 106 2.09 5.03 7.32
N ALA A 107 1.81 3.75 7.58
CA ALA A 107 0.87 2.97 6.78
C ALA A 107 -0.54 3.60 6.79
N LEU A 108 -1.03 3.99 7.97
CA LEU A 108 -2.31 4.70 8.10
C LEU A 108 -2.29 6.03 7.34
N PHE A 109 -1.28 6.87 7.57
CA PHE A 109 -1.18 8.20 6.98
C PHE A 109 -1.00 8.15 5.45
N PHE A 110 -0.15 7.25 4.96
CA PHE A 110 0.06 7.05 3.53
C PHE A 110 -1.14 6.38 2.86
N GLY A 111 -1.90 5.55 3.60
CA GLY A 111 -3.21 5.08 3.18
C GLY A 111 -4.16 6.22 2.85
N LEU A 112 -4.23 7.26 3.71
CA LEU A 112 -5.03 8.45 3.42
C LEU A 112 -4.63 9.09 2.08
N ILE A 113 -3.32 9.22 1.81
CA ILE A 113 -2.83 9.81 0.56
C ILE A 113 -3.22 8.97 -0.65
N HIS A 114 -2.98 7.66 -0.59
CA HIS A 114 -3.26 6.74 -1.69
C HIS A 114 -4.75 6.65 -2.02
N GLY A 115 -5.63 6.66 -1.01
CA GLY A 115 -7.08 6.58 -1.22
C GLY A 115 -7.67 7.72 -2.04
N MET A 116 -6.97 8.86 -2.13
CA MET A 116 -7.40 9.97 -2.96
C MET A 116 -7.09 9.77 -4.44
N GLY A 117 -6.06 8.97 -4.80
CA GLY A 117 -5.62 8.78 -6.18
C GLY A 117 -6.67 8.10 -7.06
N PHE A 118 -7.43 7.17 -6.48
CA PHE A 118 -8.50 6.45 -7.16
C PHE A 118 -9.89 7.07 -6.97
N ALA A 119 -10.02 8.02 -6.04
CA ALA A 119 -11.32 8.50 -5.61
C ALA A 119 -12.14 9.17 -6.71
N ASN A 120 -11.50 9.95 -7.59
CA ASN A 120 -12.19 10.62 -8.69
C ASN A 120 -12.80 9.62 -9.68
N TYR A 121 -12.09 8.53 -9.98
CA TYR A 121 -12.60 7.45 -10.82
C TYR A 121 -13.77 6.74 -10.15
N LEU A 122 -13.61 6.36 -8.88
CA LEU A 122 -14.69 5.69 -8.15
C LEU A 122 -15.92 6.59 -8.00
N LYS A 123 -15.74 7.88 -7.72
CA LYS A 123 -16.83 8.87 -7.69
C LYS A 123 -17.62 8.91 -9.01
N SER A 124 -16.92 8.86 -10.15
CA SER A 124 -17.58 8.83 -11.46
C SER A 124 -18.42 7.57 -11.69
N LEU A 125 -18.01 6.43 -11.15
CA LEU A 125 -18.76 5.17 -11.19
C LEU A 125 -19.96 5.19 -10.22
N LEU A 126 -19.80 5.80 -9.05
CA LEU A 126 -20.81 5.80 -7.98
C LEU A 126 -21.84 6.94 -8.08
N GLY A 127 -21.56 8.00 -8.86
CA GLY A 127 -22.30 9.27 -8.87
C GLY A 127 -23.79 9.21 -9.26
N GLY A 128 -24.30 8.05 -9.68
CA GLY A 128 -25.73 7.81 -9.95
C GLY A 128 -26.43 6.89 -8.94
N MET A 129 -25.75 6.39 -7.91
CA MET A 129 -26.30 5.40 -6.98
C MET A 129 -26.93 6.04 -5.73
N GLN A 130 -28.03 5.43 -5.27
CA GLN A 130 -28.75 5.88 -4.06
C GLN A 130 -27.97 5.60 -2.76
N SER A 131 -27.01 4.67 -2.78
CA SER A 131 -26.16 4.34 -1.63
C SER A 131 -24.74 3.97 -2.08
N VAL A 132 -23.74 4.57 -1.44
CA VAL A 132 -22.31 4.32 -1.69
C VAL A 132 -21.69 3.35 -0.69
N THR A 133 -22.40 3.00 0.39
CA THR A 133 -21.83 2.23 1.50
C THR A 133 -21.46 0.81 1.12
N MET A 134 -22.36 0.07 0.47
CA MET A 134 -22.12 -1.31 0.05
C MET A 134 -21.04 -1.41 -1.05
N PRO A 135 -21.04 -0.55 -2.09
CA PRO A 135 -19.93 -0.45 -3.04
C PRO A 135 -18.58 -0.18 -2.39
N LEU A 136 -18.49 0.81 -1.48
CA LEU A 136 -17.25 1.14 -0.79
C LEU A 136 -16.78 -0.01 0.11
N LEU A 137 -17.69 -0.68 0.81
CA LEU A 137 -17.35 -1.84 1.63
C LEU A 137 -16.78 -2.97 0.78
N ALA A 138 -17.48 -3.34 -0.31
CA ALA A 138 -17.04 -4.39 -1.22
C ALA A 138 -15.67 -4.07 -1.84
N PHE A 139 -15.47 -2.82 -2.27
CA PHE A 139 -14.21 -2.33 -2.82
C PHE A 139 -13.06 -2.43 -1.82
N ASN A 140 -13.24 -1.98 -0.57
CA ASN A 140 -12.19 -2.07 0.44
C ASN A 140 -11.91 -3.51 0.89
N ILE A 141 -12.91 -4.41 0.86
CA ILE A 141 -12.67 -5.86 1.03
C ILE A 141 -11.81 -6.40 -0.11
N GLY A 142 -12.08 -5.99 -1.36
CA GLY A 142 -11.27 -6.32 -2.52
C GLY A 142 -9.81 -5.86 -2.37
N ILE A 143 -9.61 -4.63 -1.90
CA ILE A 143 -8.29 -4.08 -1.57
C ILE A 143 -7.56 -4.97 -0.56
N GLU A 144 -8.15 -5.21 0.61
CA GLU A 144 -7.51 -5.98 1.68
C GLU A 144 -7.12 -7.39 1.18
N LEU A 145 -7.99 -8.05 0.40
CA LEU A 145 -7.71 -9.37 -0.19
C LEU A 145 -6.54 -9.30 -1.19
N GLY A 146 -6.50 -8.29 -2.05
CA GLY A 146 -5.39 -8.05 -2.99
C GLY A 146 -4.07 -7.84 -2.25
N GLN A 147 -4.08 -7.03 -1.19
CA GLN A 147 -2.90 -6.75 -0.38
C GLN A 147 -2.40 -8.01 0.34
N ILE A 148 -3.30 -8.81 0.91
CA ILE A 148 -2.93 -10.10 1.51
C ILE A 148 -2.28 -11.02 0.47
N GLY A 149 -2.80 -11.06 -0.76
CA GLY A 149 -2.19 -11.78 -1.87
C GLY A 149 -0.76 -11.34 -2.15
N ILE A 150 -0.51 -10.03 -2.25
CA ILE A 150 0.83 -9.45 -2.46
C ILE A 150 1.77 -9.82 -1.30
N VAL A 151 1.29 -9.72 -0.05
CA VAL A 151 2.07 -10.07 1.15
C VAL A 151 2.50 -11.54 1.12
N ILE A 152 1.60 -12.44 0.74
CA ILE A 152 1.90 -13.88 0.64
C ILE A 152 3.00 -14.10 -0.40
N VAL A 153 2.84 -13.54 -1.60
CA VAL A 153 3.84 -13.67 -2.69
C VAL A 153 5.19 -13.09 -2.26
N TYR A 154 5.19 -11.92 -1.64
CA TYR A 154 6.40 -11.28 -1.13
C TYR A 154 7.16 -12.19 -0.14
N PHE A 155 6.46 -12.77 0.84
CA PHE A 155 7.10 -13.63 1.84
C PHE A 155 7.55 -14.98 1.27
N LEU A 156 6.85 -15.52 0.25
CA LEU A 156 7.31 -16.71 -0.47
C LEU A 156 8.64 -16.45 -1.18
N ILE A 157 8.75 -15.32 -1.89
CA ILE A 157 10.00 -14.92 -2.56
C ILE A 157 11.12 -14.72 -1.54
N TYR A 158 10.82 -14.02 -0.43
CA TYR A 158 11.78 -13.83 0.66
C TYR A 158 12.30 -15.16 1.22
N ASP A 159 11.42 -16.13 1.49
CA ASP A 159 11.82 -17.44 2.03
C ASP A 159 12.71 -18.23 1.06
N ILE A 160 12.32 -18.26 -0.22
CA ILE A 160 13.08 -18.95 -1.28
C ILE A 160 14.49 -18.35 -1.40
N ILE A 161 14.59 -17.03 -1.55
CA ILE A 161 15.89 -16.36 -1.73
C ILE A 161 16.76 -16.56 -0.49
N ARG A 162 16.20 -16.41 0.71
CA ARG A 162 16.94 -16.61 1.95
C ARG A 162 17.49 -18.02 2.08
N ARG A 163 16.72 -19.06 1.71
CA ARG A 163 17.17 -20.46 1.75
C ARG A 163 18.31 -20.74 0.78
N ILE A 164 18.27 -20.13 -0.41
CA ILE A 164 19.30 -20.33 -1.45
C ILE A 164 20.59 -19.58 -1.11
N THR A 165 20.48 -18.36 -0.61
CA THR A 165 21.63 -17.43 -0.48
C THR A 165 22.16 -17.28 0.94
N ASN A 166 21.45 -17.80 1.96
CA ASN A 166 21.69 -17.53 3.37
C ASN A 166 21.82 -16.02 3.69
N LEU A 167 21.17 -15.17 2.88
CA LEU A 167 21.24 -13.72 3.04
C LEU A 167 20.69 -13.30 4.41
N GLN A 168 21.46 -12.47 5.12
CA GLN A 168 20.98 -11.89 6.36
C GLN A 168 19.82 -10.95 6.07
N HIS A 169 18.78 -10.98 6.92
CA HIS A 169 17.58 -10.15 6.76
C HIS A 169 17.90 -8.65 6.59
N LYS A 170 18.96 -8.16 7.24
CA LYS A 170 19.42 -6.77 7.06
C LYS A 170 19.71 -6.42 5.61
N PHE A 171 20.41 -7.30 4.88
CA PHE A 171 20.72 -7.05 3.47
C PHE A 171 19.47 -7.15 2.61
N TRP A 172 18.56 -8.07 2.93
CA TRP A 172 17.26 -8.13 2.28
C TRP A 172 16.49 -6.80 2.38
N VAL A 173 16.39 -6.25 3.59
CA VAL A 173 15.75 -4.93 3.82
C VAL A 173 16.39 -3.85 2.96
N ILE A 174 17.73 -3.80 2.93
CA ILE A 174 18.48 -2.80 2.15
C ILE A 174 18.22 -2.96 0.65
N ILE A 175 18.27 -4.19 0.13
CA ILE A 175 18.05 -4.48 -1.31
C ILE A 175 16.64 -4.08 -1.70
N VAL A 176 15.63 -4.59 -1.01
CA VAL A 176 14.21 -4.28 -1.31
C VAL A 176 13.97 -2.78 -1.21
N SER A 177 14.42 -2.14 -0.13
CA SER A 177 14.21 -0.69 0.04
C SER A 177 14.95 0.14 -1.00
N SER A 178 16.13 -0.31 -1.46
CA SER A 178 16.86 0.39 -2.53
C SER A 178 16.14 0.28 -3.86
N ILE A 179 15.59 -0.91 -4.17
CA ILE A 179 14.80 -1.12 -5.39
C ILE A 179 13.53 -0.26 -5.36
N THR A 180 12.76 -0.30 -4.27
CA THR A 180 11.53 0.51 -4.17
C THR A 180 11.80 2.01 -4.14
N ALA A 181 12.94 2.45 -3.58
CA ALA A 181 13.37 3.84 -3.65
C ALA A 181 13.73 4.28 -5.08
N LEU A 182 14.44 3.44 -5.85
CA LEU A 182 14.78 3.75 -7.24
C LEU A 182 13.54 3.84 -8.13
N ILE A 183 12.61 2.89 -7.98
CA ILE A 183 11.31 2.90 -8.66
C ILE A 183 10.52 4.16 -8.29
N SER A 184 10.48 4.50 -7.00
CA SER A 184 9.82 5.72 -6.55
C SER A 184 10.45 6.99 -7.16
N LEU A 185 11.78 7.04 -7.26
CA LEU A 185 12.47 8.15 -7.93
C LEU A 185 12.09 8.24 -9.42
N SER A 186 12.00 7.11 -10.13
CA SER A 186 11.61 7.13 -11.55
C SER A 186 10.17 7.65 -11.72
N LEU A 187 9.25 7.23 -10.84
CA LEU A 187 7.89 7.74 -10.79
C LEU A 187 7.84 9.25 -10.54
N ILE A 188 8.63 9.77 -9.60
CA ILE A 188 8.72 11.21 -9.30
C ILE A 188 9.28 12.00 -10.50
N LEU A 189 10.23 11.42 -11.23
CA LEU A 189 10.89 12.07 -12.37
C LEU A 189 10.10 11.91 -13.69
N GLY A 190 9.08 11.05 -13.71
CA GLY A 190 8.30 10.75 -14.90
C GLY A 190 9.07 10.00 -15.99
N ILE A 191 10.02 9.13 -15.59
CA ILE A 191 10.93 8.38 -16.48
C ILE A 191 10.66 6.87 -16.37
#